data_AF-A0A8C5S1T3-F1
#
_entry.id   AF-A0A8C5S1T3-F1
#
_cell.length_a   1.000
_cell.length_b   1.000
_cell.length_c   1.000
_cell.angle_alpha   90.00
_cell.angle_beta   90.00
_cell.angle_gamma   90.00
#
_symmetry.space_group_name_H-M   'P 1'
#
loop_
_entity.id
_entity.type
_entity.pdbx_description
1 polymer ?
#
loop_
_entity_poly.entity_id
_entity_poly.type
_entity_poly.pdbx_seq_one_letter_code
_entity_poly.pdbx_strand_id
1 'polypeptide(L)'
;MLTFCFSFLFFFSDERDKVQKKTFTKWINQHLLKVRKHVNDLYEDLRDGHNLISLLEVLSGDTLPREKGRMRFHRLQNVQIALDYLKRRQVRYHI
;
A
#
# COMPACT_ATOMS: atom_id res chain seq x y z
N MET A 1 -38.06 -3.98 5.79
CA MET A 1 -37.43 -3.66 4.49
C MET A 1 -36.15 -2.83 4.62
N LEU A 2 -36.11 -1.77 5.43
CA LEU A 2 -34.91 -0.94 5.63
C LEU A 2 -33.70 -1.72 6.20
N THR A 3 -33.92 -2.63 7.16
CA THR A 3 -32.88 -3.50 7.71
C THR A 3 -32.26 -4.45 6.68
N PHE A 4 -33.05 -4.98 5.74
CA PHE A 4 -32.56 -5.86 4.69
C PHE A 4 -31.75 -5.08 3.63
N CYS A 5 -32.20 -3.88 3.27
CA CYS A 5 -31.49 -2.99 2.36
C CYS A 5 -30.14 -2.53 2.96
N PHE A 6 -30.12 -2.21 4.27
CA PHE A 6 -28.89 -1.79 4.96
C PHE A 6 -27.87 -2.94 5.06
N SER A 7 -28.32 -4.16 5.42
CA SER A 7 -27.45 -5.33 5.46
C SER A 7 -26.93 -5.74 4.07
N PHE A 8 -27.77 -5.63 3.02
CA PHE A 8 -27.36 -5.93 1.65
C PHE A 8 -26.35 -4.91 1.10
N LEU A 9 -26.57 -3.61 1.34
CA LEU A 9 -25.62 -2.55 0.96
C LEU A 9 -24.30 -2.66 1.74
N PHE A 10 -24.36 -2.99 3.03
CA PHE A 10 -23.18 -3.23 3.86
C PHE A 10 -22.40 -4.46 3.37
N PHE A 11 -23.08 -5.57 3.11
CA PHE A 11 -22.48 -6.79 2.56
C PHE A 11 -21.86 -6.55 1.18
N PHE A 12 -22.54 -5.83 0.29
CA PHE A 12 -22.00 -5.52 -1.04
C PHE A 12 -20.78 -4.59 -0.97
N SER A 13 -20.72 -3.71 0.02
CA SER A 13 -19.54 -2.88 0.27
C SER A 13 -18.39 -3.72 0.83
N ASP A 14 -18.65 -4.58 1.82
CA ASP A 14 -17.66 -5.49 2.41
C ASP A 14 -17.10 -6.50 1.38
N GLU A 15 -17.94 -7.06 0.52
CA GLU A 15 -17.48 -7.94 -0.57
C GLU A 15 -16.66 -7.19 -1.62
N ARG A 16 -17.05 -5.96 -1.99
CA ARG A 16 -16.23 -5.11 -2.87
C ARG A 16 -14.89 -4.79 -2.21
N ASP A 17 -14.86 -4.47 -0.93
CA ASP A 17 -13.65 -4.15 -0.18
C ASP A 17 -12.72 -5.37 -0.07
N LYS A 18 -13.26 -6.57 0.15
CA LYS A 18 -12.49 -7.83 0.13
C LYS A 18 -11.90 -8.12 -1.25
N VAL A 19 -12.68 -7.95 -2.31
CA VAL A 19 -12.22 -8.15 -3.69
C VAL A 19 -11.13 -7.14 -4.04
N GLN A 20 -11.30 -5.88 -3.66
CA GLN A 20 -10.29 -4.83 -3.86
C GLN A 20 -9.00 -5.14 -3.08
N LYS A 21 -9.09 -5.47 -1.78
CA LYS A 21 -7.94 -5.87 -0.96
C LYS A 21 -7.21 -7.04 -1.63
N LYS A 22 -7.92 -8.10 -2.01
CA LYS A 22 -7.32 -9.29 -2.65
C LYS A 22 -6.64 -8.97 -3.97
N THR A 23 -7.27 -8.14 -4.80
CA THR A 23 -6.72 -7.74 -6.10
C THR A 23 -5.46 -6.91 -5.90
N PHE A 24 -5.50 -5.94 -4.99
CA PHE A 24 -4.36 -5.07 -4.71
C PHE A 24 -3.20 -5.83 -4.06
N THR A 25 -3.47 -6.73 -3.11
CA THR A 25 -2.45 -7.60 -2.51
C THR A 25 -1.76 -8.46 -3.56
N LYS A 26 -2.51 -9.07 -4.50
CA LYS A 26 -1.92 -9.84 -5.61
C LYS A 26 -1.03 -8.97 -6.48
N TRP A 27 -1.50 -7.78 -6.84
CA TRP A 27 -0.74 -6.85 -7.65
C TRP A 27 0.57 -6.41 -6.97
N ILE A 28 0.52 -6.08 -5.68
CA ILE A 28 1.73 -5.76 -4.89
C ILE A 28 2.71 -6.94 -4.89
N ASN A 29 2.22 -8.16 -4.66
CA ASN A 29 3.09 -9.34 -4.62
C ASN A 29 3.74 -9.62 -5.98
N GLN A 30 3.07 -9.38 -7.11
CA GLN A 30 3.69 -9.49 -8.44
C GLN A 30 4.92 -8.58 -8.60
N HIS A 31 4.90 -7.40 -7.99
CA HIS A 31 6.03 -6.48 -8.00
C HIS A 31 7.08 -6.84 -6.94
N LEU A 32 6.67 -7.14 -5.71
CA LEU A 32 7.58 -7.44 -4.60
C LEU A 32 8.35 -8.75 -4.76
N LEU A 33 7.83 -9.72 -5.53
CA LEU A 33 8.55 -10.94 -5.89
C LEU A 33 9.91 -10.64 -6.56
N LYS A 34 10.02 -9.56 -7.33
CA LYS A 34 11.28 -9.13 -7.98
C LYS A 34 12.39 -8.82 -6.97
N VAL A 35 12.03 -8.46 -5.75
CA VAL A 35 12.95 -8.16 -4.64
C VAL A 35 12.84 -9.18 -3.49
N ARG A 36 12.29 -10.37 -3.78
CA ARG A 36 12.12 -11.49 -2.83
C ARG A 36 11.34 -11.10 -1.57
N LYS A 37 10.32 -10.24 -1.71
CA LYS A 37 9.41 -9.84 -0.64
C LYS A 37 8.00 -10.34 -0.92
N HIS A 38 7.21 -10.51 0.14
CA HIS A 38 5.83 -10.98 0.06
C HIS A 38 4.97 -10.31 1.14
N VAL A 39 3.72 -9.99 0.81
CA VAL A 39 2.69 -9.41 1.68
C VAL A 39 1.57 -10.43 1.86
N ASN A 40 1.27 -10.77 3.11
CA ASN A 40 0.19 -11.65 3.53
C ASN A 40 -1.03 -10.83 3.96
N ASP A 41 -0.83 -9.86 4.87
CA ASP A 41 -1.86 -8.89 5.24
C ASP A 41 -1.45 -7.48 4.82
N LEU A 42 -2.22 -6.92 3.90
CA LEU A 42 -1.97 -5.60 3.34
C LEU A 42 -1.84 -4.49 4.40
N TYR A 43 -2.66 -4.54 5.45
CA TYR A 43 -2.72 -3.48 6.45
C TYR A 43 -1.58 -3.58 7.46
N GLU A 44 -1.17 -4.79 7.83
CA GLU A 44 -0.05 -5.00 8.74
C GLU A 44 1.30 -4.86 8.02
N ASP A 45 1.46 -5.49 6.86
CA ASP A 45 2.75 -5.59 6.18
C ASP A 45 3.17 -4.31 5.45
N LEU A 46 2.26 -3.37 5.21
CA LEU A 46 2.61 -2.04 4.69
C LEU A 46 2.80 -0.98 5.79
N ARG A 47 2.40 -1.28 7.03
CA ARG A 47 2.28 -0.30 8.12
C ARG A 47 3.59 0.35 8.53
N ASP A 48 4.70 -0.38 8.39
CA ASP A 48 6.04 0.09 8.76
C ASP A 48 6.75 0.87 7.63
N GLY A 49 6.14 0.93 6.44
CA GLY A 49 6.64 1.63 5.26
C GLY A 49 7.71 0.88 4.45
N HIS A 50 8.29 -0.22 4.94
CA HIS A 50 9.40 -0.87 4.24
C HIS A 50 8.98 -1.51 2.91
N ASN A 51 7.83 -2.17 2.89
CA ASN A 51 7.27 -2.79 1.70
C ASN A 51 6.72 -1.74 0.73
N LEU A 52 6.17 -0.64 1.24
CA LEU A 52 5.72 0.48 0.43
C LEU A 52 6.89 1.12 -0.33
N ILE A 53 8.00 1.39 0.35
CA ILE A 53 9.21 1.91 -0.30
C ILE A 53 9.73 0.92 -1.35
N SER A 54 9.78 -0.39 -1.05
CA SER A 54 10.23 -1.40 -2.03
C SER A 54 9.34 -1.47 -3.27
N LEU A 55 8.04 -1.34 -3.08
CA LEU A 55 7.10 -1.28 -4.20
C LEU A 55 7.38 -0.06 -5.08
N LEU A 56 7.60 1.12 -4.49
CA LEU A 56 7.93 2.34 -5.23
C LEU A 56 9.25 2.22 -5.99
N GLU A 57 10.29 1.66 -5.38
CA GLU A 57 11.57 1.41 -6.06
C GLU A 57 11.40 0.47 -7.25
N VAL A 58 10.65 -0.62 -7.11
CA VAL A 58 10.37 -1.56 -8.20
C VAL A 58 9.56 -0.93 -9.33
N LEU A 59 8.60 -0.05 -9.01
CA LEU A 59 7.75 0.61 -10.00
C LEU A 59 8.45 1.75 -10.73
N SER A 60 9.30 2.50 -10.03
CA SER A 60 9.98 3.67 -10.59
C SER A 60 11.36 3.38 -11.17
N GLY A 61 12.03 2.34 -10.68
CA GLY A 61 13.47 2.12 -10.90
C GLY A 61 14.38 2.98 -10.03
N ASP A 62 13.82 3.89 -9.22
CA ASP A 62 14.60 4.77 -8.34
C ASP A 62 14.95 4.06 -7.03
N THR A 63 16.00 4.51 -6.35
CA THR A 63 16.33 4.08 -4.98
C THR A 63 15.85 5.13 -3.98
N LEU A 64 15.14 4.72 -2.94
CA LEU A 64 14.58 5.61 -1.93
C LEU A 64 15.32 5.45 -0.59
N PRO A 65 15.43 6.53 0.22
CA PRO A 65 16.02 6.44 1.56
C PRO A 65 15.13 5.59 2.49
N ARG A 66 15.76 4.96 3.49
CA ARG A 66 15.08 4.05 4.44
C ARG A 66 15.68 4.22 5.83
N GLU A 67 14.83 4.56 6.79
CA GLU A 67 15.20 4.56 8.20
C GLU A 67 15.28 3.13 8.73
N LYS A 68 16.38 2.85 9.45
CA LYS A 68 16.66 1.56 10.06
C LYS A 68 16.35 1.66 11.56
N GLY A 69 15.17 1.23 11.97
CA GLY A 69 14.80 1.22 13.39
C GLY A 69 13.42 0.62 13.63
N ARG A 70 13.20 0.13 14.86
CA ARG A 70 11.95 -0.58 15.22
C ARG A 70 10.91 0.30 15.89
N MET A 71 11.32 1.48 16.38
CA MET A 71 10.43 2.44 17.06
C MET A 71 9.39 3.01 16.10
N ARG A 72 8.25 3.44 16.66
CA ARG A 72 7.16 4.08 15.91
C ARG A 72 7.63 5.25 15.05
N PHE A 73 8.59 6.04 15.55
CA PHE A 73 9.16 7.16 14.80
C PHE A 73 9.75 6.72 13.45
N HIS A 74 10.61 5.70 13.42
CA HIS A 74 11.21 5.19 12.17
C HIS A 74 10.17 4.66 11.18
N ARG A 75 9.13 3.98 11.68
CA ARG A 75 8.02 3.49 10.85
C ARG A 75 7.27 4.64 10.18
N LEU A 76 6.91 5.65 10.96
CA LEU A 76 6.25 6.85 10.44
C LEU A 76 7.14 7.58 9.42
N GLN A 77 8.45 7.66 9.68
CA GLN A 77 9.38 8.28 8.76
C GLN A 77 9.48 7.53 7.43
N ASN A 78 9.52 6.19 7.45
CA ASN A 78 9.50 5.38 6.22
C ASN A 78 8.21 5.56 5.42
N VAL A 79 7.06 5.63 6.10
CA VAL A 79 5.79 5.94 5.43
C VAL A 79 5.81 7.35 4.83
N GLN A 80 6.33 8.34 5.57
CA GLN A 80 6.43 9.72 5.10
C GLN A 80 7.30 9.84 3.85
N ILE A 81 8.46 9.15 3.81
CA ILE A 81 9.35 9.11 2.64
C ILE A 81 8.60 8.62 1.40
N ALA A 82 7.83 7.53 1.52
CA ALA A 82 7.06 6.98 0.42
C ALA A 82 5.96 7.95 -0.05
N LEU A 83 5.25 8.59 0.89
CA LEU A 83 4.21 9.58 0.57
C LEU A 83 4.80 10.83 -0.12
N ASP A 84 5.94 11.32 0.36
CA ASP A 84 6.61 12.48 -0.23
C ASP A 84 7.13 12.16 -1.64
N TYR A 85 7.65 10.95 -1.85
CA TYR A 85 8.03 10.50 -3.19
C TYR A 85 6.84 10.51 -4.15
N LEU A 86 5.70 9.95 -3.73
CA LEU A 86 4.47 9.95 -4.53
C LEU A 86 4.00 11.37 -4.84
N LYS A 87 3.98 12.28 -3.85
CA LYS A 87 3.59 13.68 -4.04
C LYS A 87 4.48 14.38 -5.08
N ARG A 88 5.81 14.22 -4.97
CA ARG A 88 6.75 14.83 -5.94
C ARG A 88 6.50 14.33 -7.36
N ARG A 89 6.16 13.04 -7.54
CA ARG A 89 5.94 12.44 -8.86
C ARG A 89 4.55 12.75 -9.42
N GLN A 90 3.52 12.91 -8.57
CA GLN A 90 2.16 13.25 -9.00
C GLN A 90 1.99 14.73 -9.43
N VAL A 91 2.94 15.61 -9.13
CA VAL A 91 2.94 17.02 -9.61
C VAL A 91 3.47 17.15 -11.05
N ARG A 92 3.82 16.03 -11.72
CA ARG A 92 4.29 16.01 -13.12
C ARG A 92 3.20 15.52 -14.10
N TYR A 93 2.00 16.09 -14.04
CA TYR A 93 1.21 16.24 -15.25
C TYR A 93 1.63 17.56 -15.88
N HIS A 94 2.66 17.51 -16.73
CA HIS A 94 2.93 18.61 -17.65
C HIS A 94 1.73 18.70 -18.60
N ILE A 95 1.09 19.87 -18.56
CA ILE A 95 0.32 20.46 -19.66
C ILE A 95 1.20 20.50 -20.90
#